data_AF-A0A1M6WNW9-F1
#
_entry.id   AF-A0A1M6WNW9-F1
#
_cell.length_a   1.000
_cell.length_b   1.000
_cell.length_c   1.000
_cell.angle_alpha   90.00
_cell.angle_beta   90.00
_cell.angle_gamma   90.00
#
_symmetry.space_group_name_H-M   'P 1'
#
loop_
_entity.id
_entity.type
_entity.pdbx_description
1 polymer ?
#
loop_
_entity_poly.entity_id
_entity_poly.type
_entity_poly.pdbx_seq_one_letter_code
_entity_poly.pdbx_strand_id
1 'polypeptide(L)' 'MMERAGMKNSNVQNRQFWQQHNKPIELWSSKVIDQKVDYIHQNPVESGFVLEPEHWKYSSAIDYAGGKGLLEIDYI' A
#
# COMPACT_ATOMS: atom_id res chain seq x y z
N MET A 1 -15.64 -13.12 11.51
CA MET A 1 -15.26 -11.71 11.23
C MET A 1 -15.84 -11.20 9.92
N MET A 2 -15.55 -11.85 8.78
CA MET A 2 -16.03 -11.43 7.45
C MET A 2 -17.55 -11.56 7.25
N GLU A 3 -18.18 -12.59 7.80
CA GLU A 3 -19.65 -12.75 7.76
C GLU A 3 -20.34 -11.62 8.53
N ARG A 4 -19.87 -11.33 9.75
CA ARG A 4 -20.34 -10.20 10.56
C ARG A 4 -20.19 -8.85 9.84
N ALA A 5 -19.11 -8.67 9.06
CA ALA A 5 -18.93 -7.46 8.26
C ALA A 5 -19.90 -7.41 7.05
N GLY A 6 -20.18 -8.55 6.42
CA GLY A 6 -21.17 -8.67 5.35
C GLY A 6 -22.59 -8.35 5.82
N MET A 7 -23.02 -8.90 6.96
CA MET A 7 -24.35 -8.64 7.53
C MET A 7 -24.64 -7.15 7.82
N LYS A 8 -23.60 -6.33 8.00
CA LYS A 8 -23.73 -4.90 8.27
C LYS A 8 -23.92 -4.05 7.02
N ASN A 9 -23.70 -4.60 5.83
CA ASN A 9 -23.76 -3.86 4.58
C ASN A 9 -24.78 -4.50 3.64
N SER A 10 -25.83 -3.76 3.27
CA SER A 10 -26.93 -4.23 2.41
C SER A 10 -26.50 -4.76 1.05
N ASN A 11 -25.33 -4.33 0.59
CA ASN A 11 -24.80 -4.62 -0.75
C ASN A 11 -23.94 -5.89 -0.76
N VAL A 12 -23.75 -6.53 0.39
CA VAL A 12 -22.93 -7.74 0.56
C VAL A 12 -23.84 -8.90 0.98
N GLN A 13 -23.84 -9.98 0.20
CA GLN A 13 -24.74 -11.11 0.45
C GLN A 13 -24.27 -12.02 1.60
N ASN A 14 -22.98 -12.39 1.63
CA ASN A 14 -22.48 -13.42 2.55
C ASN A 14 -21.29 -12.97 3.40
N ARG A 15 -20.16 -12.64 2.77
CA ARG A 15 -18.91 -12.32 3.45
C ARG A 15 -18.30 -11.06 2.84
N GLN A 16 -17.91 -10.12 3.69
CA GLN A 16 -17.19 -8.94 3.25
C GLN A 16 -15.69 -9.12 3.50
N PHE A 17 -14.93 -9.12 2.41
CA PHE A 17 -13.47 -9.10 2.43
C PHE A 17 -12.93 -7.67 2.39
N TRP A 18 -13.39 -6.88 1.42
CA TRP A 18 -12.97 -5.49 1.25
C TRP A 18 -13.64 -4.53 2.22
N GLN A 19 -12.90 -3.56 2.73
CA GLN A 19 -13.48 -2.41 3.41
C GLN A 19 -14.07 -1.45 2.36
N GLN A 20 -15.20 -0.81 2.67
CA GLN A 20 -15.92 0.04 1.71
C GLN A 20 -15.27 1.41 1.47
N HIS A 21 -14.36 1.83 2.35
CA HIS A 21 -13.68 3.11 2.23
C HIS A 21 -12.20 2.90 1.87
N ASN A 22 -11.73 3.66 0.87
CA ASN A 22 -10.39 3.56 0.30
C ASN A 22 -9.46 4.73 0.68
N LYS A 23 -9.91 5.69 1.52
CA LYS A 23 -9.13 6.84 2.00
C LYS A 23 -8.29 7.53 0.90
N PRO A 24 -8.91 8.11 -0.14
CA PRO A 24 -8.15 8.79 -1.18
C PRO A 24 -7.46 10.02 -0.60
N ILE A 25 -6.21 10.25 -1.02
CA ILE A 25 -5.42 11.44 -0.67
C ILE A 25 -4.94 12.05 -1.98
N GLU A 26 -5.24 13.32 -2.18
CA GLU A 26 -4.77 14.08 -3.34
C GLU A 26 -3.25 14.33 -3.24
N LEU A 27 -2.55 14.30 -4.38
CA LEU A 27 -1.13 14.61 -4.48
C LEU A 27 -0.98 15.91 -5.26
N TRP A 28 -0.71 17.01 -4.55
CA TRP A 28 -0.73 18.36 -5.13
C TRP A 28 0.65 19.01 -5.32
N SER A 29 1.72 18.34 -4.88
CA SER A 29 3.10 18.84 -5.05
C SER A 29 4.10 17.69 -5.02
N SER A 30 5.28 17.89 -5.60
CA SER A 30 6.38 16.93 -5.54
C SER A 30 6.70 16.50 -4.11
N LYS A 31 6.81 17.48 -3.19
CA LYS A 31 7.03 17.21 -1.75
C LYS A 31 6.00 16.25 -1.15
N VAL A 32 4.74 16.34 -1.57
CA VAL A 32 3.66 15.47 -1.06
C VAL A 32 3.73 14.10 -1.71
N ILE A 33 4.09 14.03 -3.00
CA ILE A 33 4.34 12.77 -3.70
C ILE A 33 5.48 12.01 -3.00
N ASP A 34 6.63 12.66 -2.80
CA ASP A 34 7.81 12.07 -2.15
C ASP A 34 7.45 11.54 -0.77
N GLN A 35 6.74 12.35 0.04
CA GLN A 35 6.27 11.92 1.35
C GLN A 35 5.42 10.64 1.29
N LYS A 36 4.58 10.48 0.27
CA LYS A 36 3.72 9.29 0.13
C LYS A 36 4.48 8.09 -0.40
N VAL A 37 5.45 8.29 -1.28
CA VAL A 37 6.37 7.24 -1.71
C VAL A 37 7.11 6.69 -0.49
N ASP A 38 7.73 7.56 0.32
CA ASP A 38 8.42 7.17 1.56
C ASP A 38 7.50 6.41 2.52
N TYR A 39 6.29 6.92 2.73
CA TYR A 39 5.30 6.28 3.59
C TYR A 39 4.94 4.86 3.11
N ILE A 40 4.72 4.67 1.81
CA ILE A 40 4.37 3.36 1.23
C ILE A 40 5.55 2.40 1.35
N HIS A 41 6.77 2.86 1.06
CA HIS A 41 8.00 2.04 1.16
C HIS A 41 8.32 1.64 2.60
N GLN A 42 8.06 2.51 3.59
CA GLN A 42 8.30 2.20 5.00
C GLN A 42 7.18 1.36 5.65
N ASN A 43 5.99 1.28 5.07
CA ASN A 43 4.86 0.56 5.68
C ASN A 43 5.17 -0.92 6.03
N PRO A 44 5.91 -1.70 5.21
CA PRO A 44 6.34 -3.05 5.58
C PRO A 44 7.30 -3.10 6.79
N VAL A 45 8.13 -2.07 6.97
CA VAL A 45 9.07 -1.95 8.11
C VAL A 45 8.31 -1.62 9.39
N GLU A 46 7.46 -0.59 9.35
CA GLU A 46 6.61 -0.18 10.47
C GLU A 46 5.64 -1.30 10.91
N SER A 47 5.20 -2.13 9.96
CA SER A 47 4.37 -3.32 10.24
C SER A 47 5.17 -4.51 10.80
N GLY A 48 6.50 -4.41 10.85
CA GLY A 48 7.40 -5.45 11.36
C GLY A 48 7.60 -6.64 10.43
N PHE A 49 7.29 -6.52 9.14
CA PHE A 49 7.47 -7.62 8.19
C PHE A 49 8.91 -7.76 7.70
N VAL A 50 9.62 -6.65 7.55
CA VAL A 50 11.01 -6.58 7.07
C VAL A 50 11.79 -5.54 7.87
N LEU A 51 13.11 -5.66 7.89
CA LEU A 51 13.99 -4.70 8.59
C LEU A 51 14.31 -3.45 7.75
N GLU A 52 14.25 -3.57 6.42
CA GLU A 52 14.55 -2.48 5.49
C GLU A 52 13.51 -2.48 4.35
N PRO A 53 13.11 -1.31 3.81
CA PRO A 53 12.07 -1.19 2.78
C PRO A 53 12.29 -2.07 1.54
N GLU A 54 13.51 -2.09 1.01
CA GLU A 54 13.92 -2.79 -0.20
C GLU A 54 13.86 -4.32 -0.07
N HIS A 55 13.81 -4.84 1.16
CA HIS A 55 13.59 -6.27 1.39
C HIS A 55 12.14 -6.69 1.14
N TRP A 56 11.20 -5.75 1.01
CA TRP A 56 9.83 -6.08 0.66
C TRP A 56 9.69 -6.36 -0.84
N LYS A 57 9.71 -7.65 -1.18
CA LYS A 57 9.63 -8.16 -2.57
C LYS A 57 8.51 -7.55 -3.43
N TYR A 58 7.38 -7.19 -2.82
CA TYR A 58 6.19 -6.68 -3.53
C TYR A 58 6.05 -5.16 -3.39
N SER A 59 7.17 -4.43 -3.43
CA SER A 59 7.25 -2.97 -3.45
C SER A 59 8.29 -2.51 -4.47
N SER A 60 8.16 -1.27 -4.95
CA SER A 60 9.17 -0.59 -5.77
C SER A 60 10.34 -0.02 -4.95
N ALA A 61 10.35 -0.21 -3.63
CA ALA A 61 11.41 0.33 -2.76
C ALA A 61 12.82 -0.08 -3.23
N ILE A 62 12.98 -1.30 -3.76
CA ILE A 62 14.25 -1.77 -4.31
C ILE A 62 14.71 -0.99 -5.54
N ASP A 63 13.79 -0.54 -6.40
CA ASP A 63 14.11 0.28 -7.57
C ASP A 63 14.61 1.68 -7.17
N TYR A 64 14.11 2.21 -6.05
CA TYR A 64 14.57 3.47 -5.48
C TYR A 64 15.91 3.33 -4.74
N ALA A 65 16.23 2.12 -4.26
CA ALA A 65 17.54 1.80 -3.66
C ALA A 65 18.62 1.45 -4.70
N GLY A 66 18.32 1.56 -6.00
CA GLY A 66 19.26 1.26 -7.10
C GLY A 66 19.36 -0.22 -7.47
N GLY A 67 18.49 -1.06 -6.91
CA GLY A 67 18.28 -2.43 -7.35
C GLY A 67 17.29 -2.53 -8.51
N LYS A 68 16.83 -3.75 -8.80
CA LYS A 68 15.81 -4.01 -9.82
C LYS A 68 14.64 -4.77 -9.22
N GLY A 69 13.47 -4.15 -9.28
CA GLY A 69 12.19 -4.70 -8.85
C GLY A 69 11.64 -5.76 -9.80
N LEU A 70 10.48 -6.31 -9.44
CA LEU A 70 9.80 -7.34 -10.24
C LEU A 70 9.20 -6.80 -11.53
N LEU A 71 8.91 -5.50 -11.57
CA LEU A 71 8.29 -4.80 -12.69
C LEU A 71 9.10 -3.54 -12.97
N GLU A 72 9.22 -3.17 -14.24
CA GLU A 72 9.79 -1.88 -14.63
C GLU A 72 8.85 -0.76 -14.14
N ILE A 73 9.46 0.35 -13.68
CA ILE A 73 8.74 1.52 -13.19
C ILE A 73 9.21 2.77 -13.92
N ASP A 74 8.30 3.74 -14.02
CA ASP A 74 8.65 5.12 -14.34
C ASP A 74 8.72 5.91 -13.03
N TYR A 75 9.81 6.65 -12.84
CA TYR A 75 9.91 7.58 -11.72
C TYR A 75 8.99 8.78 -11.97
N ILE A 76 8.39 9.26 -10.88
CA ILE A 76 7.50 10.44 -10.89
C ILE A 76 8.33 11.72 -10.82
#